data_AF-A0A2W2C6U1-F1
#
_entry.id   AF-A0A2W2C6U1-F1
#
_cell.length_a   1.000
_cell.length_b   1.000
_cell.length_c   1.000
_cell.angle_alpha   90.00
_cell.angle_beta   90.00
_cell.angle_gamma   90.00
#
_symmetry.space_group_name_H-M   'P 1'
#
loop_
_entity.id
_entity.type
_entity.pdbx_description
1 polymer ?
#
loop_
_entity_poly.entity_id
_entity_poly.type
_entity_poly.pdbx_seq_one_letter_code
_entity_poly.pdbx_strand_id
1 'polypeptide(L)'
;APAPAAAQVQTDRKPGGERQLDVRYEAQPNFYFCGPAAARNALSVQGKNIDVYDMAKRMGTTEAGTNSINDITPILNKETGKDVYRSVEIRDADAATKQVDKLRDDVVRTVDDGRAVVANIAGTTTDTDGTTHSFEGGHYISVTGYRDNGNQVKIADSADPNQAEYWITTDALANWIASRGYSATS
;
A
#
# COMPACT_ATOMS: atom_id res chain seq x y z
N ALA A 1 -3.91 30.47 33.76
CA ALA A 1 -4.80 29.43 33.19
C ALA A 1 -3.93 28.45 32.41
N PRO A 2 -4.04 27.12 32.59
CA PRO A 2 -3.29 26.19 31.76
C PRO A 2 -4.01 25.96 30.43
N ALA A 3 -3.22 25.81 29.37
CA ALA A 3 -3.67 25.59 27.99
C ALA A 3 -4.31 24.19 27.82
N PRO A 4 -5.29 24.01 26.91
CA PRO A 4 -5.88 22.70 26.68
C PRO A 4 -4.88 21.79 25.96
N ALA A 5 -4.78 20.55 26.45
CA ALA A 5 -3.98 19.50 25.86
C ALA A 5 -4.48 19.19 24.44
N ALA A 6 -3.54 19.05 23.50
CA ALA A 6 -3.83 18.62 22.14
C ALA A 6 -4.50 17.24 22.17
N ALA A 7 -5.70 17.15 21.61
CA ALA A 7 -6.40 15.91 21.40
C ALA A 7 -5.53 15.01 20.49
N GLN A 8 -4.95 13.98 21.07
CA GLN A 8 -4.41 12.88 20.28
C GLN A 8 -5.58 12.28 19.53
N VAL A 9 -5.53 12.30 18.20
CA VAL A 9 -6.45 11.57 17.34
C VAL A 9 -6.17 10.09 17.57
N GLN A 10 -6.75 9.55 18.64
CA GLN A 10 -6.97 8.11 18.77
C GLN A 10 -8.04 7.78 17.74
N THR A 11 -7.62 7.47 16.51
CA THR A 11 -8.47 6.69 15.61
C THR A 11 -8.87 5.44 16.39
N ASP A 12 -10.17 5.26 16.60
CA ASP A 12 -10.78 4.17 17.36
C ASP A 12 -10.04 2.84 17.13
N ARG A 13 -9.15 2.48 18.06
CA ARG A 13 -8.52 1.16 18.07
C ARG A 13 -9.60 0.19 18.57
N LYS A 14 -10.52 -0.20 17.69
CA LYS A 14 -11.43 -1.31 17.96
C LYS A 14 -10.57 -2.56 18.22
N PRO A 15 -10.90 -3.37 19.24
CA PRO A 15 -10.37 -4.73 19.32
C PRO A 15 -11.06 -5.53 18.22
N GLY A 16 -10.62 -5.38 16.99
CA GLY A 16 -11.36 -5.83 15.82
C GLY A 16 -10.42 -6.49 14.84
N GLY A 17 -10.79 -7.67 14.35
CA GLY A 17 -10.16 -8.31 13.20
C GLY A 17 -10.31 -7.52 11.90
N GLU A 18 -10.53 -6.21 11.96
CA GLU A 18 -10.67 -5.30 10.82
C GLU A 18 -10.23 -3.89 11.19
N ARG A 19 -9.69 -3.18 10.20
CA ARG A 19 -9.42 -1.74 10.25
C ARG A 19 -9.33 -1.17 8.84
N GLN A 20 -9.84 0.03 8.64
CA GLN A 20 -9.69 0.78 7.39
C GLN A 20 -9.18 2.17 7.69
N LEU A 21 -8.26 2.67 6.87
CA LEU A 21 -7.72 4.01 6.95
C LEU A 21 -8.49 4.95 6.02
N ASP A 22 -8.61 6.21 6.41
CA ASP A 22 -9.19 7.25 5.56
C ASP A 22 -8.13 7.72 4.55
N VAL A 23 -8.39 7.45 3.27
CA VAL A 23 -7.44 7.70 2.17
C VAL A 23 -7.94 8.88 1.35
N ARG A 24 -7.10 9.91 1.18
CA ARG A 24 -7.38 10.99 0.23
C ARG A 24 -6.91 10.56 -1.15
N TYR A 25 -7.70 9.66 -1.73
CA TYR A 25 -7.42 9.02 -3.02
C TYR A 25 -7.17 10.04 -4.13
N GLU A 26 -6.13 9.79 -4.92
CA GLU A 26 -5.99 10.33 -6.28
C GLU A 26 -5.57 9.21 -7.24
N ALA A 27 -6.08 9.31 -8.47
CA ALA A 27 -5.65 8.46 -9.58
C ALA A 27 -4.26 8.89 -10.08
N GLN A 28 -3.58 7.99 -10.79
CA GLN A 28 -2.28 8.29 -11.38
C GLN A 28 -2.45 9.27 -12.55
N PRO A 29 -1.59 10.30 -12.67
CA PRO A 29 -1.73 11.30 -13.73
C PRO A 29 -1.38 10.78 -15.13
N ASN A 30 -0.66 9.65 -15.24
CA ASN A 30 -0.30 9.00 -16.49
C ASN A 30 0.05 7.51 -16.24
N PHE A 31 0.32 6.76 -17.31
CA PHE A 31 0.45 5.29 -17.25
C PHE A 31 1.67 4.78 -16.43
N TYR A 32 2.73 5.57 -16.26
CA TYR A 32 3.97 5.14 -15.58
C TYR A 32 4.12 5.69 -14.15
N PHE A 33 3.10 6.41 -13.65
CA PHE A 33 3.10 7.02 -12.32
C PHE A 33 2.45 6.16 -11.22
N CYS A 34 2.18 4.87 -11.48
CA CYS A 34 1.56 3.99 -10.50
C CYS A 34 2.32 3.91 -9.17
N GLY A 35 3.65 3.80 -9.19
CA GLY A 35 4.49 3.80 -7.97
C GLY A 35 4.32 5.06 -7.12
N PRO A 36 4.57 6.26 -7.69
CA PRO A 36 4.32 7.52 -7.01
C PRO A 36 2.86 7.71 -6.55
N ALA A 37 1.88 7.35 -7.38
CA ALA A 37 0.47 7.53 -7.03
C ALA A 37 0.05 6.61 -5.87
N ALA A 38 0.48 5.34 -5.88
CA ALA A 38 0.29 4.44 -4.75
C ALA A 38 0.95 4.99 -3.49
N ALA A 39 2.22 5.41 -3.53
CA ALA A 39 2.87 5.99 -2.37
C ALA A 39 2.17 7.25 -1.84
N ARG A 40 1.64 8.10 -2.74
CA ARG A 40 0.86 9.28 -2.37
C ARG A 40 -0.41 8.87 -1.61
N ASN A 41 -1.17 7.92 -2.16
CA ASN A 41 -2.39 7.41 -1.51
C ASN A 41 -2.06 6.82 -0.14
N ALA A 42 -0.98 6.04 -0.04
CA ALA A 42 -0.52 5.47 1.23
C ALA A 42 -0.09 6.52 2.27
N LEU A 43 0.58 7.60 1.85
CA LEU A 43 1.00 8.68 2.74
C LEU A 43 -0.15 9.62 3.12
N SER A 44 -1.20 9.68 2.31
CA SER A 44 -2.36 10.54 2.55
C SER A 44 -3.09 10.22 3.87
N VAL A 45 -3.08 8.95 4.28
CA VAL A 45 -3.67 8.46 5.54
C VAL A 45 -3.00 9.05 6.79
N GLN A 46 -1.77 9.56 6.62
CA GLN A 46 -0.99 10.23 7.67
C GLN A 46 -1.17 11.76 7.61
N GLY A 47 -2.18 12.25 6.87
CA GLY A 47 -2.46 13.68 6.70
C GLY A 47 -1.47 14.42 5.80
N LYS A 48 -0.53 13.72 5.16
CA LYS A 48 0.49 14.32 4.28
C LYS A 48 -0.14 14.81 2.98
N ASN A 49 0.26 16.01 2.55
CA ASN A 49 -0.04 16.52 1.22
C ASN A 49 1.26 16.50 0.41
N ILE A 50 1.27 15.78 -0.71
CA ILE A 50 2.49 15.41 -1.42
C ILE A 50 2.35 15.77 -2.88
N ASP A 51 3.35 16.47 -3.40
CA ASP A 51 3.52 16.65 -4.83
C ASP A 51 4.01 15.34 -5.45
N VAL A 52 3.13 14.66 -6.17
CA VAL A 52 3.41 13.37 -6.82
C VAL A 52 4.54 13.48 -7.85
N TYR A 53 4.74 14.63 -8.48
CA TYR A 53 5.78 14.82 -9.50
C TYR A 53 7.17 14.99 -8.88
N ASP A 54 7.29 15.73 -7.77
CA ASP A 54 8.55 15.77 -7.01
C ASP A 54 8.90 14.38 -6.47
N MET A 55 7.88 13.67 -5.95
CA MET A 55 8.05 12.32 -5.45
C MET A 55 8.52 11.34 -6.55
N ALA A 56 7.92 11.41 -7.75
CA ALA A 56 8.31 10.61 -8.90
C ALA A 56 9.79 10.81 -9.28
N LYS A 57 10.27 12.06 -9.30
CA LYS A 57 11.70 12.37 -9.57
C LYS A 57 12.62 11.73 -8.54
N ARG A 58 12.26 11.80 -7.27
CA ARG A 58 13.06 11.23 -6.17
C ARG A 58 13.04 9.71 -6.14
N MET A 59 11.97 9.09 -6.65
CA MET A 59 11.86 7.64 -6.85
C MET A 59 12.57 7.14 -8.11
N GLY A 60 13.09 8.05 -8.95
CA GLY A 60 13.68 7.67 -10.24
C GLY A 60 12.65 7.13 -11.24
N THR A 61 11.39 7.51 -11.12
CA THR A 61 10.33 7.10 -12.04
C THR A 61 10.63 7.60 -13.45
N THR A 62 10.56 6.70 -14.43
CA THR A 62 10.72 6.99 -15.86
C THR A 62 9.47 6.57 -16.63
N GLU A 63 9.45 6.70 -17.95
CA GLU A 63 8.37 6.14 -18.78
C GLU A 63 8.25 4.61 -18.68
N ALA A 64 9.27 3.92 -18.16
CA ALA A 64 9.22 2.50 -17.81
C ALA A 64 8.63 2.22 -16.41
N GLY A 65 8.21 3.26 -15.68
CA GLY A 65 7.71 3.17 -14.30
C GLY A 65 8.80 3.32 -13.22
N THR A 66 8.45 2.96 -11.98
CA THR A 66 9.39 2.84 -10.85
C THR A 66 9.88 1.39 -10.74
N ASN A 67 11.20 1.19 -10.74
CA ASN A 67 11.80 -0.13 -10.95
C ASN A 67 11.49 -1.13 -9.83
N SER A 68 11.67 -0.73 -8.57
CA SER A 68 11.59 -1.65 -7.44
C SER A 68 10.88 -1.04 -6.23
N ILE A 69 10.37 -1.92 -5.36
CA ILE A 69 9.86 -1.53 -4.05
C ILE A 69 10.95 -0.88 -3.16
N ASN A 70 12.21 -1.21 -3.43
CA ASN A 70 13.37 -0.61 -2.77
C ASN A 70 13.57 0.88 -3.13
N ASP A 71 12.99 1.35 -4.24
CA ASP A 71 12.99 2.77 -4.63
C ASP A 71 11.85 3.56 -3.94
N ILE A 72 10.75 2.87 -3.63
CA ILE A 72 9.58 3.44 -2.93
C ILE A 72 9.87 3.64 -1.44
N THR A 73 10.48 2.64 -0.80
CA THR A 73 10.61 2.55 0.67
C THR A 73 11.37 3.74 1.29
N PRO A 74 12.53 4.20 0.76
CA PRO A 74 13.23 5.37 1.30
C PRO A 74 12.40 6.66 1.22
N ILE A 75 11.54 6.78 0.20
CA ILE A 75 10.68 7.93 0.02
C ILE A 75 9.52 7.90 1.01
N LEU A 76 8.90 6.74 1.24
CA LEU A 76 7.91 6.58 2.31
C LEU A 76 8.48 7.00 3.68
N ASN A 77 9.69 6.54 4.03
CA ASN A 77 10.35 6.91 5.28
C ASN A 77 10.65 8.42 5.36
N LYS A 78 11.14 9.02 4.27
CA LYS A 78 11.42 10.46 4.21
C LYS A 78 10.15 11.30 4.40
N GLU A 79 9.05 10.94 3.75
CA GLU A 79 7.78 11.68 3.85
C GLU A 79 7.05 11.46 5.18
N THR A 80 7.10 10.23 5.71
CA THR A 80 6.64 9.92 7.07
C THR A 80 7.49 10.65 8.13
N GLY A 81 8.76 10.95 7.83
CA GLY A 81 9.69 11.59 8.76
C GLY A 81 10.24 10.63 9.83
N LYS A 82 10.12 9.32 9.60
CA LYS A 82 10.62 8.26 10.47
C LYS A 82 11.09 7.10 9.62
N ASP A 83 12.12 6.41 10.08
CA ASP A 83 12.63 5.20 9.44
C ASP A 83 11.91 3.96 9.96
N VAL A 84 10.67 3.73 9.48
CA VAL A 84 9.77 2.67 9.98
C VAL A 84 9.37 1.67 8.90
N TYR A 85 9.40 2.07 7.63
CA TYR A 85 9.11 1.20 6.50
C TYR A 85 10.32 0.36 6.12
N ARG A 86 10.06 -0.90 5.78
CA ARG A 86 11.02 -1.87 5.26
C ARG A 86 10.45 -2.51 4.01
N SER A 87 11.33 -2.71 3.02
CA SER A 87 11.02 -3.50 1.84
C SER A 87 11.06 -4.98 2.21
N VAL A 88 10.03 -5.72 1.79
CA VAL A 88 9.95 -7.17 1.94
C VAL A 88 9.73 -7.75 0.55
N GLU A 89 10.67 -8.58 0.11
CA GLU A 89 10.64 -9.22 -1.20
C GLU A 89 10.04 -10.63 -1.12
N ILE A 90 9.19 -10.96 -2.10
CA ILE A 90 8.71 -12.31 -2.36
C ILE A 90 9.36 -12.70 -3.69
N ARG A 91 10.52 -13.37 -3.63
CA ARG A 91 11.39 -13.54 -4.82
C ARG A 91 10.96 -14.66 -5.76
N ASP A 92 10.31 -15.67 -5.21
CA ASP A 92 9.82 -16.80 -5.99
C ASP A 92 8.61 -16.38 -6.84
N ALA A 93 8.28 -17.18 -7.86
CA ALA A 93 7.18 -16.89 -8.78
C ALA A 93 5.79 -16.91 -8.11
N ASP A 94 5.67 -17.65 -7.02
CA ASP A 94 4.46 -17.75 -6.18
C ASP A 94 4.83 -17.50 -4.71
N ALA A 95 3.87 -17.07 -3.89
CA ALA A 95 4.10 -16.86 -2.47
C ALA A 95 3.94 -18.17 -1.69
N ALA A 96 4.96 -18.53 -0.92
CA ALA A 96 4.86 -19.62 0.05
C ALA A 96 3.94 -19.22 1.22
N THR A 97 3.32 -20.19 1.90
CA THR A 97 2.43 -19.94 3.05
C THR A 97 3.04 -19.01 4.10
N LYS A 98 4.32 -19.21 4.44
CA LYS A 98 5.04 -18.33 5.40
C LYS A 98 5.15 -16.87 4.94
N GLN A 99 5.20 -16.62 3.64
CA GLN A 99 5.23 -15.27 3.06
C GLN A 99 3.84 -14.65 3.07
N VAL A 100 2.79 -15.45 2.82
CA VAL A 100 1.39 -15.01 2.99
C VAL A 100 1.12 -14.63 4.45
N ASP A 101 1.53 -15.47 5.40
CA ASP A 101 1.37 -15.21 6.83
C ASP A 101 2.14 -13.95 7.26
N LYS A 102 3.38 -13.81 6.78
CA LYS A 102 4.16 -12.59 7.03
C LYS A 102 3.48 -11.34 6.43
N LEU A 103 2.97 -11.41 5.21
CA LEU A 103 2.26 -10.29 4.58
C LEU A 103 1.03 -9.92 5.40
N ARG A 104 0.26 -10.91 5.87
CA ARG A 104 -0.89 -10.69 6.76
C ARG A 104 -0.49 -9.92 8.01
N ASP A 105 0.53 -10.39 8.73
CA ASP A 105 1.01 -9.76 9.96
C ASP A 105 1.56 -8.34 9.72
N ASP A 106 2.28 -8.15 8.62
CA ASP A 106 2.83 -6.87 8.20
C ASP A 106 1.73 -5.86 7.86
N VAL A 107 0.69 -6.29 7.14
CA VAL A 107 -0.48 -5.45 6.82
C VAL A 107 -1.21 -5.05 8.09
N VAL A 108 -1.56 -6.01 8.96
CA VAL A 108 -2.28 -5.73 10.21
C VAL A 108 -1.48 -4.73 11.05
N ARG A 109 -0.19 -4.99 11.29
CA ARG A 109 0.69 -4.09 12.05
C ARG A 109 0.77 -2.70 11.44
N THR A 110 0.97 -2.61 10.13
CA THR A 110 1.14 -1.33 9.42
C THR A 110 -0.13 -0.49 9.47
N VAL A 111 -1.26 -1.11 9.17
CA VAL A 111 -2.58 -0.47 9.22
C VAL A 111 -2.93 -0.07 10.64
N ASP A 112 -2.60 -0.91 11.64
CA ASP A 112 -2.82 -0.60 13.05
C ASP A 112 -1.98 0.56 13.57
N ASP A 113 -0.83 0.79 12.96
CA ASP A 113 0.02 1.93 13.21
C ASP A 113 -0.44 3.22 12.51
N GLY A 114 -1.57 3.19 11.81
CA GLY A 114 -2.09 4.34 11.06
C GLY A 114 -1.31 4.59 9.78
N ARG A 115 -0.75 3.55 9.16
CA ARG A 115 0.06 3.62 7.94
C ARG A 115 -0.46 2.62 6.91
N ALA A 116 -0.31 2.91 5.63
CA ALA A 116 -0.67 1.99 4.55
C ALA A 116 0.58 1.27 4.02
N VAL A 117 0.38 0.07 3.48
CA VAL A 117 1.41 -0.70 2.75
C VAL A 117 1.38 -0.28 1.28
N VAL A 118 2.55 -0.22 0.64
CA VAL A 118 2.64 -0.09 -0.83
C VAL A 118 3.16 -1.41 -1.39
N ALA A 119 2.51 -1.94 -2.41
CA ALA A 119 2.85 -3.23 -3.01
C ALA A 119 3.18 -3.06 -4.49
N ASN A 120 4.25 -3.71 -4.94
CA ASN A 120 4.58 -3.87 -6.36
C ASN A 120 4.05 -5.24 -6.80
N ILE A 121 3.18 -5.25 -7.80
CA ILE A 121 2.44 -6.42 -8.26
C ILE A 121 2.69 -6.69 -9.74
N ALA A 122 2.44 -7.91 -10.22
CA ALA A 122 2.35 -8.22 -11.64
C ALA A 122 1.50 -9.44 -11.94
N GLY A 123 0.94 -9.45 -13.15
CA GLY A 123 0.08 -10.51 -13.63
C GLY A 123 -1.38 -10.21 -13.36
N THR A 124 -2.19 -11.25 -13.20
CA THR A 124 -3.65 -11.15 -13.10
C THR A 124 -4.14 -11.72 -11.77
N THR A 125 -5.14 -11.07 -11.17
CA THR A 125 -5.81 -11.53 -9.96
C THR A 125 -7.32 -11.30 -10.04
N THR A 126 -8.07 -11.88 -9.09
CA THR A 126 -9.51 -11.69 -8.96
C THR A 126 -9.83 -11.23 -7.55
N ASP A 127 -10.62 -10.16 -7.45
CA ASP A 127 -11.04 -9.60 -6.18
C ASP A 127 -12.18 -10.42 -5.53
N THR A 128 -12.58 -10.06 -4.31
CA THR A 128 -13.61 -10.82 -3.57
C THR A 128 -15.01 -10.74 -4.18
N ASP A 129 -15.25 -9.78 -5.07
CA ASP A 129 -16.52 -9.58 -5.75
C ASP A 129 -16.54 -10.24 -7.14
N GLY A 130 -15.42 -10.88 -7.54
CA GLY A 130 -15.27 -11.62 -8.78
C GLY A 130 -14.76 -10.78 -9.95
N THR A 131 -14.33 -9.53 -9.72
CA THR A 131 -13.76 -8.68 -10.78
C THR A 131 -12.30 -9.04 -10.99
N THR A 132 -11.91 -9.17 -12.26
CA THR A 132 -10.53 -9.47 -12.66
C THR A 132 -9.72 -8.20 -12.83
N HIS A 133 -8.53 -8.16 -12.23
CA HIS A 133 -7.56 -7.08 -12.34
C HIS A 133 -6.28 -7.61 -12.99
N SER A 134 -5.83 -7.01 -14.10
CA SER A 134 -4.71 -7.51 -14.89
C SER A 134 -3.67 -6.43 -15.17
N PHE A 135 -2.44 -6.68 -14.72
CA PHE A 135 -1.28 -5.82 -14.90
C PHE A 135 -0.04 -6.68 -15.23
N GLU A 136 -0.04 -7.31 -16.40
CA GLU A 136 1.05 -8.19 -16.86
C GLU A 136 2.44 -7.50 -16.89
N GLY A 137 2.47 -6.19 -17.20
CA GLY A 137 3.70 -5.37 -17.17
C GLY A 137 4.15 -4.95 -15.75
N GLY A 138 3.31 -5.17 -14.75
CA GLY A 138 3.49 -4.73 -13.38
C GLY A 138 2.76 -3.43 -13.05
N HIS A 139 2.46 -3.25 -11.77
CA HIS A 139 1.72 -2.11 -11.24
C HIS A 139 2.05 -1.89 -9.75
N TYR A 140 1.66 -0.74 -9.21
CA TYR A 140 1.76 -0.47 -7.78
C TYR A 140 0.40 -0.08 -7.21
N ILE A 141 0.10 -0.64 -6.04
CA ILE A 141 -1.15 -0.41 -5.31
C ILE A 141 -0.87 -0.11 -3.83
N SER A 142 -1.84 0.50 -3.16
CA SER A 142 -1.79 0.70 -1.70
C SER A 142 -2.74 -0.25 -0.99
N VAL A 143 -2.30 -0.85 0.12
CA VAL A 143 -3.18 -1.54 1.05
C VAL A 143 -3.53 -0.60 2.19
N THR A 144 -4.81 -0.27 2.30
CA THR A 144 -5.32 0.82 3.16
C THR A 144 -6.21 0.31 4.28
N GLY A 145 -6.46 -0.99 4.31
CA GLY A 145 -7.24 -1.63 5.36
C GLY A 145 -7.16 -3.14 5.30
N TYR A 146 -7.73 -3.77 6.31
CA TYR A 146 -7.93 -5.21 6.39
C TYR A 146 -9.26 -5.55 7.06
N ARG A 147 -9.72 -6.78 6.83
CA ARG A 147 -10.82 -7.44 7.56
C ARG A 147 -10.51 -8.92 7.74
N ASP A 148 -11.35 -9.62 8.48
CA ASP A 148 -11.21 -11.05 8.78
C ASP A 148 -9.82 -11.43 9.34
N ASN A 149 -9.33 -10.65 10.30
CA ASN A 149 -8.01 -10.75 10.91
C ASN A 149 -6.86 -10.68 9.89
N GLY A 150 -7.03 -9.87 8.84
CA GLY A 150 -6.02 -9.73 7.79
C GLY A 150 -6.12 -10.78 6.69
N ASN A 151 -7.16 -11.61 6.65
CA ASN A 151 -7.35 -12.55 5.54
C ASN A 151 -7.82 -11.87 4.25
N GLN A 152 -8.42 -10.68 4.38
CA GLN A 152 -8.76 -9.84 3.26
C GLN A 152 -8.26 -8.42 3.50
N VAL A 153 -7.85 -7.76 2.43
CA VAL A 153 -7.23 -6.45 2.45
C VAL A 153 -7.90 -5.51 1.48
N LYS A 154 -8.01 -4.25 1.89
CA LYS A 154 -8.60 -3.19 1.08
C LYS A 154 -7.49 -2.54 0.27
N ILE A 155 -7.68 -2.50 -1.04
CA ILE A 155 -6.78 -1.87 -1.98
C ILE A 155 -7.29 -0.46 -2.30
N ALA A 156 -6.37 0.48 -2.42
CA ALA A 156 -6.56 1.71 -3.17
C ALA A 156 -5.68 1.66 -4.42
N ASP A 157 -6.30 1.61 -5.60
CA ASP A 157 -5.64 1.45 -6.90
C ASP A 157 -5.77 2.73 -7.72
N SER A 158 -4.63 3.30 -8.10
CA SER A 158 -4.57 4.56 -8.84
C SER A 158 -4.84 4.43 -10.34
N ALA A 159 -4.97 3.22 -10.90
CA ALA A 159 -5.05 2.99 -12.34
C ALA A 159 -6.39 3.41 -12.98
N ASP A 160 -7.51 3.05 -12.36
CA ASP A 160 -8.86 3.38 -12.84
C ASP A 160 -9.70 3.96 -11.68
N PRO A 161 -10.10 5.24 -11.74
CA PRO A 161 -10.91 5.85 -10.67
C PRO A 161 -12.29 5.20 -10.50
N ASN A 162 -12.79 4.44 -11.48
CA ASN A 162 -14.05 3.68 -11.34
C ASN A 162 -13.85 2.38 -10.54
N GLN A 163 -12.60 1.94 -10.39
CA GLN A 163 -12.19 0.77 -9.59
C GLN A 163 -11.15 1.20 -8.54
N ALA A 164 -11.33 2.41 -7.99
CA ALA A 164 -10.38 3.04 -7.09
C ALA A 164 -10.14 2.25 -5.79
N GLU A 165 -11.14 1.49 -5.34
CA GLU A 165 -11.04 0.68 -4.13
C GLU A 165 -11.74 -0.67 -4.32
N TYR A 166 -11.11 -1.74 -3.82
CA TYR A 166 -11.68 -3.09 -3.83
C TYR A 166 -11.07 -3.94 -2.72
N TRP A 167 -11.69 -5.10 -2.45
CA TRP A 167 -11.22 -6.06 -1.47
C TRP A 167 -10.63 -7.28 -2.17
N ILE A 168 -9.48 -7.75 -1.69
CA ILE A 168 -8.82 -8.96 -2.20
C ILE A 168 -8.39 -9.84 -1.03
N THR A 169 -8.27 -11.15 -1.24
CA THR A 169 -7.69 -12.03 -0.21
C THR A 169 -6.18 -11.77 -0.09
N THR A 170 -5.63 -11.91 1.10
CA THR A 170 -4.19 -11.72 1.33
C THR A 170 -3.35 -12.76 0.60
N ASP A 171 -3.90 -13.96 0.39
CA ASP A 171 -3.27 -15.00 -0.43
C ASP A 171 -3.15 -14.56 -1.90
N ALA A 172 -4.25 -14.08 -2.49
CA ALA A 172 -4.24 -13.59 -3.87
C ALA A 172 -3.33 -12.36 -4.02
N LEU A 173 -3.32 -11.45 -3.04
CA LEU A 173 -2.38 -10.33 -3.03
C LEU A 173 -0.92 -10.82 -2.93
N ALA A 174 -0.61 -11.77 -2.05
CA ALA A 174 0.75 -12.29 -1.89
C ALA A 174 1.28 -12.92 -3.19
N ASN A 175 0.45 -13.70 -3.87
CA ASN A 175 0.79 -14.26 -5.19
C ASN A 175 0.94 -13.17 -6.25
N TRP A 176 0.12 -12.12 -6.22
CA TRP A 176 0.24 -11.00 -7.15
C TRP A 176 1.51 -10.15 -6.91
N ILE A 177 2.03 -10.14 -5.67
CA ILE A 177 3.30 -9.51 -5.29
C ILE A 177 4.51 -10.41 -5.58
N ALA A 178 4.31 -11.72 -5.81
CA ALA A 178 5.41 -12.65 -6.06
C ALA A 178 6.29 -12.20 -7.24
N SER A 179 7.56 -12.59 -7.22
CA SER A 179 8.70 -12.03 -7.98
C SER A 179 9.06 -10.56 -7.69
N ARG A 180 8.35 -9.87 -6.79
CA ARG A 180 8.52 -8.44 -6.49
C ARG A 180 8.62 -8.21 -4.98
N GLY A 181 7.78 -7.32 -4.43
CA GLY A 181 7.80 -7.01 -3.01
C GLY A 181 6.86 -5.88 -2.60
N TYR A 182 6.81 -5.64 -1.31
CA TYR A 182 5.98 -4.63 -0.68
C TYR A 182 6.75 -3.86 0.41
N SER A 183 6.26 -2.67 0.75
CA SER A 183 6.84 -1.82 1.78
C SER A 183 5.85 -1.71 2.93
N ALA A 184 6.22 -2.27 4.08
CA ALA A 184 5.42 -2.30 5.30
C ALA A 184 6.25 -1.85 6.50
N THR A 185 5.59 -1.55 7.61
CA THR A 185 6.28 -1.18 8.86
C THR A 185 6.90 -2.40 9.52
N SER A 186 8.06 -2.24 10.18
CA SER A 186 8.70 -3.28 11.02
C SER A 186 8.75 -2.87 12.47
#